data_AF-A0A1Q6XJS5-F1
#
_entry.id   AF-A0A1Q6XJS5-F1
#
_cell.length_a   1.000
_cell.length_b   1.000
_cell.length_c   1.000
_cell.angle_alpha   90.00
_cell.angle_beta   90.00
_cell.angle_gamma   90.00
#
_symmetry.space_group_name_H-M   'P 1'
#
loop_
_entity.id
_entity.type
_entity.pdbx_description
1 polymer ?
#
loop_
_entity_poly.entity_id
_entity_poly.type
_entity_poly.pdbx_seq_one_letter_code
_entity_poly.pdbx_strand_id
1 'polypeptide(L)'
;MVSLWPITDANREAADALAVTPDQGRFVSGVRESILEAAKEPDARALYWAIYDEETPVGFVMIADEVGSPDYIAHFLWKLLIDERYQRRGFGTATLDLIVEYFRNRGVGTMWTSVGQGEGSPVTFYERYGFKRTGDFHGNEILLRLEIS
;
A
#
# COMPACT_ATOMS: atom_id res chain seq x y z
N MET A 1 10.52 -0.94 15.92
CA MET A 1 10.06 0.37 15.37
C MET A 1 9.89 0.19 13.88
N VAL A 2 8.79 0.68 13.28
CA VAL A 2 8.53 0.47 11.84
C VAL A 2 9.30 1.47 10.99
N SER A 3 9.89 1.00 9.89
CA SER A 3 10.62 1.84 8.93
C SER A 3 10.44 1.33 7.49
N LEU A 4 10.64 2.23 6.52
CA LEU A 4 10.54 1.93 5.08
C LEU A 4 11.93 1.89 4.45
N TRP A 5 12.27 0.76 3.86
CA TRP A 5 13.59 0.53 3.26
C TRP A 5 13.43 0.36 1.74
N PRO A 6 14.27 1.03 0.92
CA PRO A 6 14.30 0.78 -0.50
C PRO A 6 14.55 -0.71 -0.79
N ILE A 7 13.86 -1.23 -1.80
CA ILE A 7 14.15 -2.58 -2.29
C ILE A 7 15.35 -2.50 -3.22
N THR A 8 16.39 -3.23 -2.89
CA THR A 8 17.65 -3.35 -3.61
C THR A 8 17.99 -4.83 -3.78
N ASP A 9 19.02 -5.15 -4.56
CA ASP A 9 19.46 -6.55 -4.72
C ASP A 9 19.80 -7.22 -3.38
N ALA A 10 20.23 -6.45 -2.37
CA ALA A 10 20.61 -6.96 -1.06
C ALA A 10 19.42 -7.46 -0.21
N ASN A 11 18.22 -6.92 -0.40
CA ASN A 11 17.01 -7.33 0.35
C ASN A 11 15.88 -7.84 -0.54
N ARG A 12 16.10 -7.97 -1.86
CA ARG A 12 15.08 -8.39 -2.82
C ARG A 12 14.51 -9.77 -2.51
N GLU A 13 15.37 -10.74 -2.21
CA GLU A 13 14.93 -12.11 -1.90
C GLU A 13 14.05 -12.14 -0.65
N ALA A 14 14.44 -11.39 0.38
CA ALA A 14 13.68 -11.31 1.63
C ALA A 14 12.32 -10.62 1.44
N ALA A 15 12.26 -9.58 0.59
CA ALA A 15 11.02 -8.92 0.24
C ALA A 15 10.10 -9.81 -0.61
N ASP A 16 10.66 -10.52 -1.61
CA ASP A 16 9.91 -11.45 -2.46
C ASP A 16 9.37 -12.66 -1.66
N ALA A 17 10.00 -13.02 -0.54
CA ALA A 17 9.57 -14.09 0.35
C ALA A 17 8.41 -13.70 1.30
N LEU A 18 7.99 -12.43 1.33
CA LEU A 18 6.85 -11.99 2.13
C LEU A 18 5.55 -12.58 1.55
N ALA A 19 4.76 -13.21 2.41
CA ALA A 19 3.52 -13.86 2.00
C ALA A 19 2.34 -13.40 2.85
N VAL A 20 1.18 -13.22 2.21
CA VAL A 20 -0.10 -13.02 2.89
C VAL A 20 -0.83 -14.35 3.01
N THR A 21 -1.82 -14.38 3.90
CA THR A 21 -2.71 -15.54 4.01
C THR A 21 -3.43 -15.78 2.66
N PRO A 22 -3.82 -17.03 2.35
CA PRO A 22 -4.51 -17.35 1.09
C PRO A 22 -5.78 -16.53 0.82
N ASP A 23 -6.51 -16.17 1.88
CA ASP A 23 -7.73 -15.34 1.77
C ASP A 23 -7.40 -13.91 1.33
N GLN A 24 -6.28 -13.34 1.80
CA GLN A 24 -5.83 -12.02 1.41
C GLN A 24 -5.11 -11.99 0.06
N GLY A 25 -4.46 -13.10 -0.34
CA GLY A 25 -3.85 -13.23 -1.66
C GLY A 25 -4.83 -13.06 -2.82
N ARG A 26 -6.14 -13.10 -2.56
CA ARG A 26 -7.20 -12.77 -3.53
C ARG A 26 -7.34 -11.27 -3.80
N PHE A 27 -6.85 -10.43 -2.89
CA PHE A 27 -7.00 -8.98 -2.92
C PHE A 27 -5.68 -8.23 -3.13
N VAL A 28 -4.53 -8.89 -2.94
CA VAL A 28 -3.21 -8.26 -3.14
C VAL A 28 -2.24 -9.24 -3.81
N SER A 29 -1.51 -8.77 -4.82
CA SER A 29 -0.46 -9.53 -5.48
C SER A 29 0.82 -9.56 -4.62
N GLY A 30 1.68 -10.55 -4.85
CA GLY A 30 2.97 -10.66 -4.18
C GLY A 30 3.91 -9.49 -4.52
N VAL A 31 5.02 -9.38 -3.78
CA VAL A 31 5.98 -8.28 -3.95
C VAL A 31 6.58 -8.28 -5.36
N ARG A 32 7.00 -9.45 -5.84
CA ARG A 32 7.60 -9.59 -7.18
C ARG A 32 6.62 -9.18 -8.27
N GLU A 33 5.39 -9.66 -8.21
CA GLU A 33 4.33 -9.35 -9.17
C GLU A 33 4.00 -7.87 -9.13
N SER A 34 3.88 -7.26 -7.94
CA SER A 34 3.62 -5.83 -7.77
C SER A 34 4.69 -4.97 -8.43
N ILE A 35 5.98 -5.31 -8.26
CA ILE A 35 7.08 -4.58 -8.90
C ILE A 35 7.03 -4.72 -10.43
N LEU A 36 6.67 -5.90 -10.95
CA LEU A 36 6.50 -6.12 -12.39
C LEU A 36 5.28 -5.38 -12.97
N GLU A 37 4.19 -5.26 -12.21
CA GLU A 37 3.02 -4.43 -12.55
C GLU A 37 3.44 -2.97 -12.67
N ALA A 38 4.09 -2.42 -11.65
CA ALA A 38 4.59 -1.04 -11.66
C ALA A 38 5.54 -0.74 -12.85
N ALA A 39 6.41 -1.68 -13.21
CA ALA A 39 7.32 -1.51 -14.35
C ALA A 39 6.61 -1.44 -15.71
N LYS A 40 5.38 -1.96 -15.81
CA LYS A 40 4.54 -1.87 -17.03
C LYS A 40 3.75 -0.58 -17.10
N GLU A 41 3.67 0.15 -15.98
CA GLU A 41 2.86 1.36 -15.81
C GLU A 41 3.73 2.53 -15.34
N PRO A 42 4.73 2.96 -16.14
CA PRO A 42 5.69 3.99 -15.73
C PRO A 42 5.03 5.35 -15.43
N ASP A 43 3.89 5.63 -16.07
CA ASP A 43 3.13 6.86 -15.86
C ASP A 43 2.40 6.89 -14.51
N ALA A 44 2.21 5.73 -13.87
CA ALA A 44 1.72 5.63 -12.49
C ALA A 44 2.76 6.12 -11.46
N ARG A 45 4.02 6.32 -11.88
CA ARG A 45 5.10 6.85 -11.03
C ARG A 45 5.20 6.13 -9.67
N ALA A 46 5.18 4.81 -9.72
CA ALA A 46 5.17 3.97 -8.52
C ALA A 46 6.44 4.18 -7.67
N LEU A 47 6.24 4.40 -6.37
CA LEU A 47 7.27 4.34 -5.34
C LEU A 47 6.94 3.18 -4.40
N TYR A 48 7.94 2.39 -4.00
CA TYR A 48 7.71 1.21 -3.17
C TYR A 48 8.88 0.92 -2.22
N TRP A 49 8.54 0.29 -1.10
CA TRP A 49 9.47 -0.04 -0.03
C TRP A 49 9.12 -1.38 0.61
N ALA A 50 10.15 -2.05 1.13
CA ALA A 50 9.95 -3.09 2.13
C ALA A 50 9.74 -2.43 3.49
N ILE A 51 8.80 -2.98 4.27
CA ILE A 51 8.46 -2.54 5.61
C ILE A 51 9.28 -3.38 6.58
N TYR A 52 10.01 -2.73 7.47
CA TYR A 52 10.86 -3.37 8.47
C TYR A 52 10.40 -3.05 9.88
N ASP A 53 10.41 -4.05 10.76
CA ASP A 53 10.47 -3.86 12.21
C ASP A 53 11.90 -4.13 12.66
N GLU A 54 12.63 -3.05 12.95
CA GLU A 54 14.08 -3.07 13.15
C GLU A 54 14.80 -3.69 11.92
N GLU A 55 15.39 -4.87 12.05
CA GLU A 55 16.09 -5.57 10.95
C GLU A 55 15.23 -6.66 10.28
N THR A 56 13.99 -6.87 10.74
CA THR A 56 13.11 -7.92 10.23
C THR A 56 12.17 -7.36 9.17
N PRO A 57 12.16 -7.88 7.93
CA PRO A 57 11.15 -7.52 6.94
C PRO A 57 9.80 -8.10 7.36
N VAL A 58 8.78 -7.24 7.44
CA VAL A 58 7.43 -7.59 7.90
C VAL A 58 6.34 -7.28 6.87
N GLY A 59 6.66 -6.60 5.78
CA GLY A 59 5.68 -6.26 4.76
C GLY A 59 6.23 -5.46 3.59
N PHE A 60 5.32 -4.98 2.75
CA PHE A 60 5.59 -4.22 1.54
C PHE A 60 4.54 -3.13 1.36
N VAL A 61 4.96 -1.97 0.88
CA VAL A 61 4.07 -0.87 0.54
C VAL A 61 4.46 -0.25 -0.80
N MET A 62 3.46 0.10 -1.60
CA MET A 62 3.61 0.79 -2.87
C MET A 62 2.59 1.92 -2.96
N ILE A 63 3.03 3.08 -3.43
CA ILE A 63 2.21 4.26 -3.71
C ILE A 63 2.42 4.73 -5.14
N ALA A 64 1.44 5.46 -5.68
CA ALA A 64 1.60 6.32 -6.85
C ALA A 64 1.66 7.78 -6.38
N ASP A 65 2.71 8.50 -6.78
CA ASP A 65 2.93 9.90 -6.42
C ASP A 65 3.46 10.70 -7.62
N GLU A 66 3.24 12.01 -7.62
CA GLU A 66 3.67 12.92 -8.71
C GLU A 66 3.22 12.46 -10.12
N VAL A 67 2.04 11.83 -10.20
CA VAL A 67 1.50 11.33 -11.46
C VAL A 67 1.14 12.49 -12.39
N GLY A 68 1.65 12.44 -13.63
CA GLY A 68 1.42 13.47 -14.66
C GLY A 68 0.29 13.15 -15.65
N SER A 69 -0.29 11.95 -15.60
CA SER A 69 -1.34 11.51 -16.52
C SER A 69 -2.72 11.53 -15.84
N PRO A 70 -3.79 11.96 -16.53
CA PRO A 70 -5.15 11.92 -15.99
C PRO A 70 -5.71 10.50 -15.84
N ASP A 71 -5.06 9.50 -16.43
CA ASP A 71 -5.51 8.09 -16.38
C ASP A 71 -5.24 7.43 -15.01
N TYR A 72 -4.54 8.13 -14.11
CA TYR A 72 -4.10 7.63 -12.82
C TYR A 72 -4.53 8.54 -11.68
N ILE A 73 -4.84 7.94 -10.53
CA ILE A 73 -5.15 8.66 -9.31
C ILE A 73 -3.83 9.07 -8.63
N ALA A 74 -3.62 10.37 -8.43
CA ALA A 74 -2.46 10.88 -7.69
C ALA A 74 -2.58 10.61 -6.18
N HIS A 75 -1.43 10.51 -5.50
CA HIS A 75 -1.34 10.28 -4.05
C HIS A 75 -2.10 9.03 -3.60
N PHE A 76 -1.89 7.94 -4.32
CA PHE A 76 -2.67 6.72 -4.18
C PHE A 76 -1.84 5.63 -3.50
N LEU A 77 -2.38 5.03 -2.42
CA LEU A 77 -1.84 3.81 -1.85
C LEU A 77 -2.26 2.63 -2.74
N TRP A 78 -1.30 2.15 -3.53
CA TRP A 78 -1.51 1.11 -4.52
C TRP A 78 -1.46 -0.29 -3.91
N LYS A 79 -0.46 -0.57 -3.08
CA LYS A 79 -0.35 -1.87 -2.40
C LYS A 79 0.04 -1.65 -0.95
N LEU A 80 -0.58 -2.41 -0.06
CA LEU A 80 -0.14 -2.59 1.31
C LEU A 80 -0.26 -4.06 1.67
N LEU A 81 0.87 -4.67 2.00
CA LEU A 81 1.00 -6.07 2.32
C LEU A 81 1.73 -6.20 3.65
N ILE A 82 1.15 -6.92 4.60
CA ILE A 82 1.82 -7.32 5.84
C ILE A 82 1.89 -8.84 5.84
N ASP A 83 3.09 -9.37 6.02
CA ASP A 83 3.32 -10.81 6.01
C ASP A 83 2.50 -11.49 7.11
N GLU A 84 1.90 -12.63 6.80
CA GLU A 84 0.93 -13.33 7.65
C GLU A 84 1.46 -13.59 9.07
N ARG A 85 2.78 -13.84 9.21
CA ARG A 85 3.44 -14.10 10.49
C ARG A 85 3.44 -12.88 11.41
N TYR A 86 3.23 -11.69 10.85
CA TYR A 86 3.34 -10.41 11.51
C TYR A 86 2.00 -9.63 11.55
N GLN A 87 0.92 -10.20 11.03
CA GLN A 87 -0.38 -9.53 11.02
C GLN A 87 -0.99 -9.31 12.41
N ARG A 88 -1.94 -8.38 12.50
CA ARG A 88 -2.67 -7.99 13.73
C ARG A 88 -1.77 -7.46 14.86
N ARG A 89 -0.53 -7.05 14.53
CA ARG A 89 0.45 -6.46 15.46
C ARG A 89 0.62 -4.94 15.30
N GLY A 90 -0.20 -4.30 14.47
CA GLY A 90 -0.17 -2.85 14.25
C GLY A 90 0.72 -2.36 13.10
N PHE A 91 1.46 -3.25 12.42
CA PHE A 91 2.36 -2.86 11.32
C PHE A 91 1.66 -2.17 10.15
N GLY A 92 0.45 -2.59 9.78
CA GLY A 92 -0.33 -1.92 8.73
C GLY A 92 -0.64 -0.46 9.09
N THR A 93 -1.10 -0.22 10.32
CA THR A 93 -1.38 1.14 10.83
C THR A 93 -0.11 1.99 10.87
N ALA A 94 0.98 1.46 11.44
CA ALA A 94 2.25 2.18 11.51
C ALA A 94 2.83 2.48 10.12
N THR A 95 2.59 1.61 9.12
CA THR A 95 2.98 1.86 7.74
C THR A 95 2.14 2.99 7.12
N LEU A 96 0.83 2.99 7.36
CA LEU A 96 -0.03 4.10 6.92
C LEU A 96 0.41 5.43 7.53
N ASP A 97 0.82 5.46 8.80
CA ASP A 97 1.33 6.66 9.45
C ASP A 97 2.54 7.24 8.70
N LEU A 98 3.49 6.37 8.30
CA LEU A 98 4.68 6.77 7.53
C LEU A 98 4.31 7.31 6.14
N ILE A 99 3.34 6.69 5.46
CA ILE A 99 2.88 7.15 4.13
C ILE A 99 2.10 8.46 4.23
N VAL A 100 1.26 8.62 5.26
CA VAL A 100 0.54 9.87 5.52
C VAL A 100 1.53 10.98 5.85
N GLU A 101 2.58 10.70 6.64
CA GLU A 101 3.64 11.66 6.92
C GLU A 101 4.42 12.04 5.65
N TYR A 102 4.76 11.08 4.80
CA TYR A 102 5.37 11.33 3.49
C TYR A 102 4.54 12.32 2.66
N PHE A 103 3.24 12.06 2.50
CA PHE A 103 2.34 12.93 1.74
C PHE A 103 2.11 14.29 2.41
N ARG A 104 2.00 14.33 3.74
CA ARG A 104 1.91 15.59 4.50
C ARG A 104 3.12 16.48 4.25
N ASN A 105 4.32 15.93 4.31
CA ASN A 105 5.57 16.66 4.07
C ASN A 105 5.68 17.17 2.63
N ARG A 106 4.95 16.55 1.70
CA ARG A 106 4.78 16.98 0.30
C ARG A 106 3.67 18.03 0.10
N GLY A 107 2.95 18.42 1.16
CA GLY A 107 1.85 19.39 1.08
C GLY A 107 0.56 18.80 0.49
N VAL A 108 0.43 17.48 0.47
CA VAL A 108 -0.75 16.78 -0.05
C VAL A 108 -1.84 16.78 1.02
N GLY A 109 -3.04 17.27 0.65
CA GLY A 109 -4.18 17.34 1.56
C GLY A 109 -5.07 16.09 1.58
N THR A 110 -4.97 15.21 0.58
CA THR A 110 -5.81 14.01 0.48
C THR A 110 -5.04 12.87 -0.18
N MET A 111 -5.12 11.68 0.38
CA MET A 111 -4.65 10.44 -0.25
C MET A 111 -5.80 9.46 -0.51
N TRP A 112 -5.59 8.57 -1.47
CA TRP A 112 -6.61 7.65 -1.98
C TRP A 112 -6.14 6.20 -1.89
N THR A 113 -7.08 5.26 -1.88
CA THR A 113 -6.80 3.84 -2.10
C THR A 113 -8.07 3.16 -2.63
N SER A 114 -7.96 1.97 -3.19
CA SER A 114 -9.12 1.15 -3.55
C SER A 114 -9.01 -0.24 -2.93
N VAL A 115 -10.16 -0.84 -2.66
CA VAL A 115 -10.23 -2.17 -2.04
C VAL A 115 -11.22 -3.08 -2.74
N GLY A 116 -10.82 -4.32 -2.97
CA GLY A 116 -11.71 -5.38 -3.45
C GLY A 116 -12.93 -5.58 -2.54
N GLN A 117 -14.01 -6.06 -3.14
CA GLN A 117 -15.30 -6.30 -2.49
C GLN A 117 -15.41 -7.74 -1.96
N GLY A 118 -16.29 -7.94 -0.97
CA GLY A 118 -16.65 -9.27 -0.46
C GLY A 118 -16.03 -9.64 0.89
N GLU A 119 -16.21 -10.90 1.28
CA GLU A 119 -15.68 -11.45 2.53
C GLU A 119 -14.15 -11.39 2.53
N GLY A 120 -13.56 -10.92 3.64
CA GLY A 120 -12.12 -10.74 3.76
C GLY A 120 -11.58 -9.41 3.23
N SER A 121 -12.44 -8.54 2.67
CA SER A 121 -12.04 -7.20 2.23
C SER A 121 -11.38 -6.37 3.36
N PRO A 122 -10.30 -5.63 3.07
CA PRO A 122 -9.62 -4.79 4.06
C PRO A 122 -10.36 -3.46 4.34
N VAL A 123 -11.55 -3.24 3.78
CA VAL A 123 -12.28 -1.96 3.90
C VAL A 123 -12.41 -1.48 5.35
N THR A 124 -12.74 -2.38 6.29
CA THR A 124 -12.91 -2.04 7.71
C THR A 124 -11.59 -1.62 8.36
N PHE A 125 -10.44 -2.14 7.89
CA PHE A 125 -9.12 -1.71 8.37
C PHE A 125 -8.84 -0.26 7.99
N TYR A 126 -9.07 0.10 6.72
CA TYR A 126 -8.90 1.47 6.24
C TYR A 126 -9.90 2.44 6.89
N GLU A 127 -11.16 2.04 7.07
CA GLU A 127 -12.17 2.86 7.75
C GLU A 127 -11.82 3.14 9.21
N ARG A 128 -11.28 2.15 9.94
CA ARG A 128 -10.80 2.34 11.30
C ARG A 128 -9.60 3.28 11.39
N TYR A 129 -8.76 3.28 10.37
CA TYR A 129 -7.64 4.22 10.26
C TYR A 129 -8.11 5.67 10.04
N GLY A 130 -9.22 5.83 9.29
CA GLY A 130 -9.83 7.14 9.02
C GLY A 130 -10.24 7.36 7.57
N PHE A 131 -9.99 6.39 6.68
CA PHE A 131 -10.47 6.46 5.30
C PHE A 131 -12.01 6.44 5.26
N LYS A 132 -12.57 7.11 4.26
CA LYS A 132 -14.00 7.16 3.99
C LYS A 132 -14.25 6.66 2.57
N ARG A 133 -15.30 5.85 2.39
CA ARG A 133 -15.82 5.50 1.07
C ARG A 133 -16.25 6.77 0.34
N THR A 134 -15.90 6.88 -0.93
CA THR A 134 -16.31 8.03 -1.76
C THR A 134 -17.72 7.83 -2.33
N GLY A 135 -18.12 6.57 -2.50
CA GLY A 135 -19.30 6.18 -3.27
C GLY A 135 -18.97 5.73 -4.70
N ASP A 136 -17.73 5.96 -5.14
CA ASP A 136 -17.21 5.60 -6.46
C ASP A 136 -16.38 4.32 -6.42
N PHE A 137 -15.98 3.88 -7.61
CA PHE A 137 -15.18 2.68 -7.82
C PHE A 137 -13.95 3.00 -8.68
N HIS A 138 -12.85 2.30 -8.40
CA HIS A 138 -11.70 2.21 -9.27
C HIS A 138 -11.70 0.80 -9.88
N GLY A 139 -12.10 0.69 -11.15
CA GLY A 139 -12.42 -0.61 -11.74
C GLY A 139 -13.60 -1.27 -11.02
N ASN A 140 -13.36 -2.41 -10.37
CA ASN A 140 -14.34 -3.14 -9.56
C ASN A 140 -14.12 -2.97 -8.05
N GLU A 141 -13.17 -2.12 -7.63
CA GLU A 141 -12.81 -1.90 -6.24
C GLU A 141 -13.45 -0.64 -5.69
N ILE A 142 -13.81 -0.65 -4.40
CA ILE A 142 -14.40 0.51 -3.71
C ILE A 142 -13.32 1.56 -3.53
N LEU A 143 -13.57 2.78 -4.03
CA LEU A 143 -12.64 3.90 -3.84
C LEU A 143 -12.81 4.50 -2.43
N LEU A 144 -11.68 4.69 -1.76
CA LEU A 144 -11.57 5.26 -0.43
C LEU A 144 -10.69 6.52 -0.46
N ARG A 145 -10.99 7.48 0.40
CA ARG A 145 -10.20 8.71 0.59
C ARG A 145 -9.86 8.96 2.05
N LEU A 146 -8.71 9.54 2.31
CA LEU A 146 -8.29 10.03 3.62
C LEU A 146 -7.86 11.49 3.48
N GLU A 147 -8.43 12.36 4.30
CA GLU A 147 -7.95 13.74 4.44
C GLU A 147 -6.69 13.75 5.32
N ILE A 148 -5.62 14.32 4.80
CA ILE A 148 -4.35 14.50 5.49
C ILE A 148 -4.37 15.90 6.11
N SER A 149 -4.62 15.95 7.43
CA SER A 149 -4.49 17.17 8.24
C SER A 149 -3.06 17.41 8.69
#